data_AF-A0A521WBU7-F1
#
_entry.id   AF-A0A521WBU7-F1
#
_cell.length_a   1.000
_cell.length_b   1.000
_cell.length_c   1.000
_cell.angle_alpha   90.00
_cell.angle_beta   90.00
_cell.angle_gamma   90.00
#
_symmetry.space_group_name_H-M   'P 1'
#
loop_
_entity.id
_entity.type
_entity.pdbx_description
1 polymer ?
#
loop_
_entity_poly.entity_id
_entity_poly.type
_entity_poly.pdbx_seq_one_letter_code
_entity_poly.pdbx_strand_id
1 'polypeptide(L)' 'MAEQNHDLIEVEVACALPRTQTVVTLKVPVGTTVREAITRSGIAGQPAGGRWNSAAVGIWGKRASLAT' A
#
# COMPACT_ATOMS: atom_id res chain seq x y z
N MET A 1 26.77 13.18 7.67
CA MET A 1 25.85 12.12 7.21
C MET A 1 24.48 12.53 7.68
N ALA A 2 23.60 12.99 6.79
CA ALA A 2 22.34 13.62 7.19
C ALA A 2 21.35 12.55 7.67
N GLU A 3 20.95 12.66 8.94
CA GLU A 3 19.80 11.94 9.49
C GLU A 3 18.55 12.39 8.74
N GLN A 4 18.13 11.63 7.74
CA GLN A 4 16.84 11.80 7.11
C GLN A 4 15.81 11.27 8.11
N ASN A 5 15.16 12.19 8.84
CA ASN A 5 13.98 11.88 9.62
C ASN A 5 12.86 11.49 8.64
N HIS A 6 12.87 10.24 8.19
CA HIS A 6 11.81 9.67 7.38
C HIS A 6 10.56 9.57 8.25
N ASP A 7 9.76 10.63 8.26
CA ASP A 7 8.40 10.60 8.80
C ASP A 7 7.70 9.39 8.19
N LEU A 8 7.22 8.49 9.05
CA LEU A 8 6.56 7.27 8.63
C LEU A 8 5.07 7.57 8.52
N ILE A 9 4.52 7.39 7.33
CA ILE A 9 3.08 7.43 7.11
C ILE A 9 2.50 6.01 7.18
N GLU A 10 1.31 5.91 7.73
CA GLU A 10 0.52 4.68 7.69
C GLU A 10 -0.25 4.63 6.37
N VAL A 11 -0.16 3.50 5.68
CA VAL A 11 -0.87 3.23 4.43
C VAL A 11 -1.46 1.82 4.46
N GLU A 12 -2.56 1.63 3.75
CA GLU A 12 -3.16 0.32 3.55
C GLU A 12 -3.00 -0.12 2.10
N VAL A 13 -2.50 -1.34 1.90
CA VAL A 13 -2.43 -1.97 0.58
C VAL A 13 -3.48 -3.05 0.51
N ALA A 14 -4.49 -2.83 -0.34
CA ALA A 14 -5.58 -3.76 -0.55
C ALA A 14 -5.50 -4.43 -1.92
N CYS A 15 -5.80 -5.72 -1.98
CA CYS A 15 -6.00 -6.48 -3.21
C CYS A 15 -7.28 -7.32 -3.07
N ALA A 16 -8.21 -7.14 -4.00
CA ALA A 16 -9.46 -7.88 -4.03
C ALA A 16 -9.47 -8.83 -5.24
N LEU A 17 -9.54 -10.12 -4.97
CA LEU A 17 -9.84 -11.18 -5.93
C LEU A 17 -11.34 -11.52 -5.86
N PRO A 18 -11.91 -12.20 -6.86
CA PRO A 18 -13.35 -12.49 -6.90
C PRO A 18 -13.92 -13.21 -5.67
N ARG A 19 -13.08 -13.93 -4.92
CA ARG A 19 -13.49 -14.74 -3.75
C ARG A 19 -12.79 -14.33 -2.46
N THR A 20 -11.75 -13.51 -2.52
CA THR A 20 -10.93 -13.17 -1.36
C THR A 20 -10.46 -11.73 -1.46
N GLN A 21 -10.44 -11.04 -0.33
CA GLN A 21 -9.84 -9.73 -0.21
C GLN A 21 -8.73 -9.81 0.82
N THR A 22 -7.61 -9.16 0.52
CA THR A 22 -6.50 -9.02 1.45
C THR A 22 -6.19 -7.55 1.61
N VAL A 23 -6.03 -7.10 2.85
CA VAL A 23 -5.63 -5.75 3.21
C VAL A 23 -4.45 -5.86 4.16
N VAL A 24 -3.38 -5.11 3.88
CA VAL A 24 -2.17 -5.08 4.69
C VAL A 24 -1.85 -3.63 5.05
N THR A 25 -1.86 -3.34 6.34
CA THR A 25 -1.45 -2.03 6.87
C THR A 25 0.07 -2.00 7.04
N LEU A 26 0.69 -0.93 6.55
CA LEU A 26 2.14 -0.73 6.59
C LEU A 26 2.47 0.68 7.07
N LYS A 27 3.59 0.80 7.79
CA LYS A 27 4.25 2.09 8.02
C LYS A 27 5.39 2.22 7.02
N VAL A 28 5.34 3.26 6.19
CA VAL A 28 6.32 3.49 5.13
C VAL A 28 6.84 4.92 5.19
N PRO A 29 8.11 5.18 4.81
CA PRO A 29 8.62 6.54 4.70
C PRO A 29 7.77 7.41 3.77
N VAL A 30 7.59 8.69 4.12
CA VAL A 30 7.11 9.69 3.16
C VAL A 30 7.94 9.62 1.88
N GLY A 31 7.24 9.68 0.73
CA GLY A 31 7.86 9.51 -0.59
C GLY A 31 7.95 8.06 -1.08
N THR A 32 7.51 7.07 -0.28
CA THR A 32 7.36 5.69 -0.73
C THR A 32 6.41 5.63 -1.94
N THR A 33 6.87 5.00 -3.03
CA THR A 33 6.06 4.83 -4.24
C THR A 33 5.03 3.71 -4.05
N VAL A 34 3.98 3.69 -4.88
CA VAL A 34 2.96 2.63 -4.83
C VAL A 34 3.57 1.24 -5.08
N ARG A 35 4.50 1.13 -6.04
CA ARG A 35 5.22 -0.12 -6.33
C ARG A 35 5.99 -0.61 -5.09
N GLU A 36 6.65 0.31 -4.41
CA GLU A 36 7.43 0.04 -3.22
C GLU A 36 6.53 -0.43 -2.05
N ALA A 37 5.38 0.23 -1.84
CA ALA A 37 4.39 -0.17 -0.84
C ALA A 37 3.78 -1.55 -1.13
N ILE A 38 3.44 -1.85 -2.39
CA ILE A 38 2.92 -3.17 -2.80
C ILE A 38 3.98 -4.26 -2.61
N THR A 39 5.23 -3.97 -2.91
CA THR A 39 6.33 -4.92 -2.71
C THR A 39 6.53 -5.21 -1.22
N ARG A 40 6.53 -4.16 -0.40
CA ARG A 40 6.68 -4.27 1.06
C ARG A 40 5.50 -4.96 1.75
N SER A 41 4.30 -4.90 1.17
CA SER A 41 3.13 -5.58 1.76
C SER A 41 3.15 -7.10 1.59
N GLY A 42 4.00 -7.62 0.68
CA GLY A 42 3.99 -9.04 0.32
C GLY A 42 2.72 -9.51 -0.38
N ILE A 43 1.76 -8.61 -0.65
CA ILE A 43 0.47 -8.95 -1.28
C ILE A 43 0.66 -9.43 -2.72
N ALA A 44 1.75 -9.01 -3.36
CA ALA A 44 2.18 -9.48 -4.67
C ALA A 44 2.59 -10.97 -4.69
N GLY A 45 3.01 -11.53 -3.54
CA GLY A 45 3.40 -12.94 -3.43
C GLY A 45 2.24 -13.90 -3.16
N GLN A 46 1.04 -13.39 -2.84
CA GLN A 46 -0.17 -14.18 -2.61
C GLN A 46 -0.82 -14.55 -3.97
N PRO A 47 -1.68 -15.59 -4.06
CA PRO A 47 -1.89 -16.42 -5.27
C PRO A 47 -2.53 -15.76 -6.51
N ALA A 48 -2.48 -14.43 -6.64
CA ALA A 48 -2.70 -13.69 -7.87
C ALA A 48 -1.48 -13.84 -8.81
N GLY A 49 -1.22 -15.07 -9.27
CA GLY A 49 -0.05 -15.47 -10.06
C GLY A 49 0.42 -14.45 -11.10
N GLY A 50 1.49 -13.71 -10.76
CA GLY A 50 2.34 -12.96 -11.68
C GLY A 50 1.75 -11.74 -12.40
N ARG A 51 0.47 -11.36 -12.21
CA ARG A 51 -0.17 -10.30 -13.02
C ARG A 51 -0.11 -8.89 -12.42
N TRP A 52 0.49 -8.70 -11.25
CA TRP A 52 0.51 -7.42 -10.54
C TRP A 52 1.26 -6.32 -11.29
N ASN A 53 2.24 -6.64 -12.14
CA ASN A 53 2.92 -5.64 -12.97
C ASN A 53 2.04 -5.08 -14.10
N SER A 54 0.87 -5.67 -14.36
CA SER A 54 -0.13 -5.19 -15.33
C SER A 54 -1.50 -4.93 -14.71
N ALA A 55 -1.62 -5.05 -13.38
CA ALA A 55 -2.87 -4.78 -12.70
C ALA A 55 -3.16 -3.27 -12.69
N ALA A 56 -4.43 -2.90 -12.82
CA ALA A 56 -4.85 -1.53 -12.57
C ALA A 56 -4.68 -1.23 -11.07
N VAL A 57 -4.03 -0.11 -10.75
CA VAL A 57 -3.77 0.32 -9.39
C VAL A 57 -4.40 1.68 -9.16
N GLY A 58 -5.15 1.83 -8.07
CA GLY A 58 -5.71 3.09 -7.61
C GLY A 58 -5.11 3.48 -6.27
N ILE A 59 -5.03 4.80 -6.01
CA ILE A 59 -4.72 5.34 -4.69
C ILE A 59 -6.02 5.90 -4.13
N TRP A 60 -6.44 5.41 -2.97
CA TRP A 60 -7.53 6.01 -2.21
C TRP A 60 -6.95 6.78 -1.03
N GLY A 61 -7.15 8.09 -1.05
CA GLY A 61 -6.76 8.96 0.06
C GLY A 61 -8.00 9.38 0.83
N LYS A 62 -8.29 8.75 1.97
CA LYS A 62 -9.28 9.30 2.91
C LYS A 62 -8.61 9.69 4.21
N ARG A 63 -8.35 10.99 4.34
CA ARG A 63 -8.35 11.65 5.64
C ARG A 63 -9.71 12.30 5.81
N ALA A 64 -10.46 11.91 6.83
CA ALA A 64 -11.68 12.60 7.23
C ALA A 64 -11.52 13.04 8.69
N SER A 65 -11.55 14.35 8.90
CA SER A 65 -11.67 14.95 10.23
C SER A 65 -13.13 15.11 10.58
N LEU A 66 -13.43 14.78 11.84
CA LEU A 66 -14.74 14.88 12.47
C LEU A 66 -15.02 16.34 12.85
N ALA A 67 -15.55 17.14 11.94
CA ALA A 67 -16.53 18.14 12.39
C ALA A 67 -17.90 17.46 12.24
N THR A 68 -18.22 16.62 13.23
CA THR A 68 -19.51 15.97 13.47
C THR A 68 -19.60 15.68 14.95
#